data_AF-A0A227J139-F1
#
_entry.id   AF-A0A227J139-F1
#
_cell.length_a   1.000
_cell.length_b   1.000
_cell.length_c   1.000
_cell.angle_alpha   90.00
_cell.angle_beta   90.00
_cell.angle_gamma   90.00
#
_symmetry.space_group_name_H-M   'P 1'
#
loop_
_entity.id
_entity.type
_entity.pdbx_description
1 polymer ?
#
loop_
_entity_poly.entity_id
_entity_poly.type
_entity_poly.pdbx_seq_one_letter_code
_entity_poly.pdbx_strand_id
1 'polypeptide(L)'
;ARLSDKECFNLIFAPGFSSKEKISDISGRGVGMDVVKTAINTLNGSIDIDSELGKGTKITIKVPLTLAILPTLMVGVGGHPFALPLA
;
A
#
# COMPACT_ATOMS: atom_id res chain seq x y z
N ALA A 1 -24.93 1.40 18.94
CA ALA A 1 -23.74 0.66 19.37
C ALA A 1 -22.55 1.62 19.37
N ARG A 2 -21.68 1.58 20.39
CA ARG A 2 -20.49 2.44 20.47
C ARG A 2 -19.38 1.80 19.63
N LEU A 3 -18.71 2.58 18.79
CA LEU A 3 -17.54 2.12 18.03
C LEU A 3 -16.38 1.87 19.00
N SER A 4 -15.59 0.83 18.72
CA SER A 4 -14.27 0.66 19.33
C SER A 4 -13.28 1.68 18.79
N ASP A 5 -12.21 1.96 19.53
CA ASP A 5 -11.17 2.92 19.09
C ASP A 5 -10.60 2.55 17.73
N LYS A 6 -10.43 1.25 17.47
CA LYS A 6 -9.97 0.74 16.18
C LYS A 6 -10.95 1.03 15.04
N GLU A 7 -12.25 0.90 15.29
CA GLU A 7 -13.28 1.26 14.31
C GLU A 7 -13.34 2.78 14.11
N CYS A 8 -13.12 3.58 15.16
CA CYS A 8 -12.99 5.03 15.04
C CYS A 8 -11.80 5.43 14.17
N PHE A 9 -10.61 4.85 14.38
CA PHE A 9 -9.44 5.15 13.56
C PHE A 9 -9.59 4.69 12.10
N ASN A 10 -10.36 3.63 11.85
CA ASN A 10 -10.66 3.21 10.49
C ASN A 10 -11.42 4.28 9.68
N LEU A 11 -12.16 5.18 10.34
CA LEU A 11 -12.83 6.31 9.69
C LEU A 11 -11.83 7.31 9.08
N ILE A 12 -10.58 7.36 9.56
CA ILE A 12 -9.52 8.20 8.97
C ILE A 12 -9.30 7.85 7.50
N PHE A 13 -9.51 6.59 7.13
CA PHE A 13 -9.40 6.13 5.74
C PHE A 13 -10.70 6.27 4.93
N ALA A 14 -11.78 6.79 5.50
CA ALA A 14 -13.03 6.98 4.78
C ALA A 14 -12.85 8.11 3.74
N PRO A 15 -13.37 7.94 2.51
CA PRO A 15 -13.34 8.99 1.49
C PRO A 15 -13.93 10.29 2.04
N GLY A 16 -13.25 11.41 1.81
CA GLY A 16 -13.72 12.73 2.24
C GLY A 16 -13.61 13.04 3.75
N PHE A 17 -13.17 12.10 4.58
CA PHE A 17 -12.89 12.37 6.01
C PHE A 17 -11.55 13.09 6.22
N SER A 18 -10.59 12.87 5.32
CA SER A 18 -9.30 13.57 5.34
C SER A 18 -9.47 15.01 4.84
N SER A 19 -9.35 15.97 5.75
CA SER A 19 -9.50 17.40 5.48
C SER A 19 -8.40 17.94 4.56
N LYS A 20 -8.76 18.35 3.35
CA LYS A 20 -7.93 19.28 2.57
C LYS A 20 -8.50 20.69 2.71
N GLU A 21 -7.79 21.57 3.42
CA GLU A 21 -7.98 23.03 3.32
C GLU A 21 -7.02 23.68 2.30
N LYS A 22 -5.85 23.06 2.02
CA LYS A 22 -4.89 23.55 1.02
C LYS A 22 -4.46 22.45 0.05
N ILE A 23 -4.51 22.77 -1.23
CA ILE A 23 -4.05 21.93 -2.33
C ILE A 23 -2.52 21.91 -2.25
N SER A 24 -1.91 20.78 -1.88
CA SER A 24 -0.47 20.56 -2.05
C SER A 24 -0.18 20.37 -3.54
N ASP A 25 0.83 21.08 -4.05
CA ASP A 25 1.23 21.25 -5.47
C ASP A 25 1.78 20.00 -6.17
N ILE A 26 1.38 18.79 -5.75
CA ILE A 26 1.73 17.54 -6.42
C ILE A 26 0.47 16.96 -7.09
N SER A 27 0.28 17.35 -8.36
CA SER A 27 -0.49 16.62 -9.38
C SER A 27 -2.01 16.44 -9.20
N GLY A 28 -2.70 17.28 -8.43
CA GLY A 28 -4.18 17.31 -8.46
C GLY A 28 -4.88 16.07 -7.88
N ARG A 29 -4.14 15.12 -7.31
CA ARG A 29 -4.69 14.03 -6.50
C ARG A 29 -4.58 14.44 -5.04
N GLY A 30 -5.71 14.47 -4.33
CA GLY A 30 -5.72 14.61 -2.88
C GLY A 30 -4.72 13.67 -2.22
N VAL A 31 -3.72 14.15 -1.47
CA VAL A 31 -3.01 13.27 -0.53
C VAL A 31 -3.91 13.14 0.69
N GLY A 32 -4.90 12.26 0.58
CA GLY A 32 -5.76 11.85 1.67
C GLY A 32 -5.40 10.43 2.11
N MET A 33 -5.77 10.09 3.34
CA MET A 33 -5.55 8.75 3.88
C MET A 33 -6.37 7.68 3.14
N ASP A 34 -7.43 8.06 2.44
CA ASP A 34 -8.19 7.23 1.50
C ASP A 34 -7.35 6.81 0.28
N VAL A 35 -6.55 7.72 -0.28
CA VAL A 35 -5.61 7.42 -1.38
C VAL A 35 -4.48 6.51 -0.90
N VAL A 36 -3.96 6.75 0.31
CA VAL A 36 -2.95 5.88 0.93
C VAL A 36 -3.49 4.45 1.11
N LYS A 37 -4.69 4.30 1.66
CA LYS A 37 -5.34 2.98 1.81
C LYS A 37 -5.55 2.31 0.46
N THR A 38 -5.99 3.05 -0.55
CA THR A 38 -6.17 2.53 -1.91
C THR A 38 -4.86 2.02 -2.49
N ALA A 39 -3.76 2.78 -2.37
CA ALA A 39 -2.45 2.38 -2.87
C ALA A 39 -1.94 1.08 -2.21
N ILE A 40 -2.12 0.96 -0.89
CA ILE A 40 -1.73 -0.23 -0.13
C ILE A 40 -2.60 -1.44 -0.54
N ASN A 41 -3.90 -1.25 -0.72
CA ASN A 41 -4.80 -2.31 -1.17
C ASN A 41 -4.46 -2.83 -2.57
N THR A 42 -4.02 -1.96 -3.49
CA THR A 42 -3.55 -2.35 -4.84
C THR A 42 -2.35 -3.29 -4.78
N LEU A 43 -1.52 -3.17 -3.74
CA LEU A 43 -0.40 -4.07 -3.49
C LEU A 43 -0.81 -5.35 -2.73
N ASN A 44 -2.11 -5.63 -2.60
CA ASN A 44 -2.64 -6.68 -1.72
C ASN A 44 -2.15 -6.54 -0.25
N GLY A 45 -1.85 -5.32 0.18
CA GLY A 45 -1.42 -5.00 1.53
C GLY A 45 -2.56 -4.70 2.51
N SER A 46 -2.18 -4.32 3.72
CA SER A 46 -3.07 -3.85 4.79
C SER A 46 -2.42 -2.70 5.57
N ILE A 47 -3.26 -1.84 6.16
CA ILE A 47 -2.86 -0.70 6.98
C ILE A 47 -3.68 -0.69 8.28
N ASP A 48 -3.04 -0.40 9.40
CA ASP A 48 -3.63 -0.36 10.74
C ASP A 48 -3.10 0.87 11.50
N ILE A 49 -3.92 1.45 12.37
CA ILE A 49 -3.58 2.62 13.19
C ILE A 49 -3.80 2.27 14.66
N ASP A 50 -2.76 2.50 15.44
CA ASP A 50 -2.78 2.47 16.90
C ASP A 50 -2.39 3.87 17.39
N SER A 51 -3.26 4.53 18.14
CA SER A 51 -3.04 5.90 18.59
C SER A 51 -3.56 6.09 20.00
N GLU A 52 -2.75 6.72 20.84
CA GLU A 52 -3.16 7.11 22.18
C GLU A 52 -2.76 8.58 22.42
N LEU A 53 -3.72 9.36 22.91
CA LEU A 53 -3.53 10.79 23.15
C LEU A 53 -2.36 11.01 24.12
N GLY A 54 -1.42 11.87 23.73
CA GLY A 54 -0.23 12.17 24.53
C GLY A 54 0.89 11.11 24.44
N LYS A 55 0.65 9.95 23.82
CA LYS A 55 1.71 8.94 23.54
C LYS A 55 2.10 8.86 22.08
N GLY A 56 1.27 9.41 21.19
CA GLY A 56 1.52 9.50 19.76
C GLY A 56 0.72 8.47 18.95
N THR A 57 1.12 8.29 17.70
CA THR A 57 0.42 7.46 16.72
C THR A 57 1.38 6.53 16.02
N LYS A 58 1.05 5.25 15.97
CA LYS A 58 1.75 4.21 15.22
C LYS A 58 0.88 3.76 14.05
N ILE A 59 1.41 3.88 12.85
CA ILE A 59 0.80 3.37 11.63
C ILE A 59 1.57 2.12 11.21
N THR A 60 0.87 0.99 11.06
CA THR A 60 1.47 -0.28 10.63
C THR A 60 1.02 -0.59 9.22
N ILE A 61 1.96 -0.76 8.29
CA ILE A 61 1.69 -1.13 6.91
C ILE A 61 2.29 -2.52 6.65
N LYS A 62 1.49 -3.44 6.13
CA LYS A 62 1.93 -4.77 5.72
C LYS A 62 1.67 -4.91 4.22
N VAL A 63 2.71 -5.19 3.45
CA VAL A 63 2.59 -5.47 2.01
C VAL A 63 3.21 -6.84 1.73
N PRO A 64 2.56 -7.70 0.93
CA PRO A 64 3.17 -8.93 0.44
C PRO A 64 4.47 -8.62 -0.28
N LEU A 65 5.52 -9.38 0.02
CA LEU A 65 6.74 -9.35 -0.76
C LEU A 65 6.49 -10.18 -2.03
N THR A 66 6.10 -9.55 -3.12
CA THR A 66 6.06 -10.21 -4.43
C THR A 66 7.48 -10.25 -4.99
N LEU A 67 8.14 -11.41 -4.87
CA LEU A 67 9.31 -11.69 -5.69
C LEU A 67 8.82 -11.83 -7.14
N ALA A 68 9.22 -10.92 -8.02
CA ALA A 68 9.00 -11.04 -9.46
C ALA A 68 9.91 -12.16 -10.01
N ILE A 69 9.46 -13.41 -9.89
CA ILE A 69 10.15 -14.58 -10.44
C ILE A 69 9.52 -14.85 -11.81
N LEU A 70 10.25 -14.51 -12.86
CA LEU A 70 9.88 -14.88 -14.22
C LEU A 70 10.44 -16.27 -14.52
N PRO A 71 9.61 -17.31 -14.75
CA PRO A 71 10.11 -18.61 -15.15
C PRO A 71 10.80 -18.49 -16.52
N THR A 72 12.02 -19.01 -16.62
CA THR A 72 12.80 -19.00 -17.86
C THR A 72 13.27 -20.41 -18.20
N LEU A 73 13.24 -20.74 -19.49
CA LEU A 73 13.87 -21.94 -20.03
C LEU A 73 15.34 -21.62 -20.32
N MET A 74 16.23 -22.38 -19.71
CA MET A 74 17.66 -22.32 -20.00
C MET A 74 17.96 -23.19 -21.22
N VAL A 75 18.57 -22.62 -22.27
CA VAL A 75 18.97 -23.33 -23.49
C VAL A 75 20.44 -23.09 -23.81
N GLY A 76 21.11 -24.10 -24.37
CA GLY A 76 22.49 -23.99 -24.84
C GLY A 76 22.56 -23.89 -26.36
N VAL A 77 23.25 -22.87 -26.90
CA VAL A 77 23.52 -22.73 -28.34
C VAL A 77 25.01 -22.48 -28.54
N GLY A 78 25.69 -23.38 -29.26
CA GLY A 78 27.13 -23.27 -29.49
C GLY A 78 27.99 -23.24 -28.21
N GLY A 79 27.54 -23.89 -27.13
CA GLY A 79 28.22 -23.88 -25.82
C GLY A 79 27.92 -22.66 -24.94
N HIS A 80 27.10 -21.72 -25.40
CA HIS A 80 26.68 -20.55 -24.63
C HIS A 80 25.28 -20.74 -24.02
N PRO A 81 25.08 -20.40 -22.73
CA PRO A 81 23.76 -20.45 -22.10
C PRO A 81 22.92 -19.21 -22.47
N PHE A 82 21.63 -19.43 -22.71
CA PHE A 82 20.61 -18.41 -22.94
C PHE A 82 19.39 -18.68 -22.05
N ALA A 83 18.66 -17.62 -21.69
CA ALA A 83 17.41 -17.71 -20.93
C ALA A 83 16.25 -17.19 -21.78
N LEU A 84 15.26 -18.04 -22.03
CA LEU A 84 14.05 -17.69 -22.78
C LEU A 84 12.86 -17.57 -21.81
N PRO A 85 12.13 -16.45 -21.78
CA PRO A 85 10.92 -16.31 -20.97
C PRO A 85 9.89 -17.40 -21.30
N LEU A 86 9.34 -18.06 -20.28
CA LEU A 86 8.18 -18.94 -20.40
C LEU A 86 6.92 -18.09 -20.20
N ALA A 87 6.60 -17.23 -21.16
CA ALA A 87 5.38 -16.42 -21.19
C ALA A 87 4.29 -17.09 -22.04
#